data_AF-A0A2K2FA93-F1
#
_entry.id   AF-A0A2K2FA93-F1
#
_cell.length_a   1.000
_cell.length_b   1.000
_cell.length_c   1.000
_cell.angle_alpha   90.00
_cell.angle_beta   90.00
_cell.angle_gamma   90.00
#
_symmetry.space_group_name_H-M   'P 1'
#
loop_
_entity.id
_entity.type
_entity.pdbx_description
1 polymer ?
#
loop_
_entity_poly.entity_id
_entity_poly.type
_entity_poly.pdbx_seq_one_letter_code
_entity_poly.pdbx_strand_id
1 'polypeptide(L)'
;MVRRLENGYNAIRSIEGQYPVVLIEAFTFENGIPESKLRLLEDMLGKMQWYKRYITSFCLDMVTSRVIRLFEPPVNLEGLEKILDRAVMLDERFVKSWEYSTDPYFNQDTEKNRTRSLRLSDKKIVVSYALIAINALIWLITYFYGKMYDVNANMIFGAKFNPLIMEGQYWRLITPIFLHGGLLHLAVNSYSLYAVGPTVEKLYGPARIAVIYLVAGIMGNVASFIFSINPSVGASGAIFGLLGALLYMGHKYRDFFRRTIGRDVIVTIVFNIAYGFTQSGIDNYAHIGGLIGGYLAAWAVGLLGEKGLNKAKVLSWVAILILVAGGVYIGFNMPANIELKMIYDYYINFGK
;
A
#
# COMPACT_ATOMS: atom_id res chain seq x y z
N MET A 1 -28.08 4.49 -13.44
CA MET A 1 -28.39 4.61 -12.00
C MET A 1 -28.53 6.09 -11.68
N VAL A 2 -29.73 6.64 -11.77
CA VAL A 2 -30.04 8.01 -11.35
C VAL A 2 -30.95 7.87 -10.15
N ARG A 3 -30.45 8.15 -8.95
CA ARG A 3 -31.30 8.27 -7.75
C ARG A 3 -31.82 9.70 -7.71
N ARG A 4 -33.13 9.87 -7.69
CA ARG A 4 -33.76 11.15 -7.36
C ARG A 4 -33.61 11.35 -5.85
N LEU A 5 -33.01 12.46 -5.43
CA LEU A 5 -33.11 12.97 -4.08
C LEU A 5 -33.71 14.38 -4.20
N GLU A 6 -34.81 14.60 -3.51
CA GLU A 6 -35.35 15.92 -3.27
C GLU A 6 -34.22 16.78 -2.69
N ASN A 7 -33.91 17.88 -3.38
CA ASN A 7 -32.87 18.86 -3.05
C ASN A 7 -31.41 18.44 -3.32
N GLY A 8 -31.00 18.58 -4.59
CA GLY A 8 -29.68 19.10 -4.97
C GLY A 8 -28.51 18.10 -5.03
N TYR A 9 -27.92 18.03 -6.23
CA TYR A 9 -26.62 17.43 -6.61
C TYR A 9 -26.58 15.91 -6.82
N ASN A 10 -26.39 15.49 -8.08
CA ASN A 10 -25.98 14.15 -8.46
C ASN A 10 -24.77 14.22 -9.39
N ALA A 11 -23.62 13.71 -8.95
CA ALA A 11 -22.44 13.50 -9.79
C ALA A 11 -22.43 12.07 -10.33
N ILE A 12 -22.45 11.89 -11.66
CA ILE A 12 -22.26 10.59 -12.29
C ILE A 12 -20.75 10.31 -12.35
N ARG A 13 -20.24 9.49 -11.43
CA ARG A 13 -18.84 9.04 -11.46
C ARG A 13 -18.66 7.96 -12.53
N SER A 14 -17.71 8.17 -13.43
CA SER A 14 -17.49 7.34 -14.62
C SER A 14 -17.01 5.92 -14.30
N ILE A 15 -17.20 5.07 -15.32
CA ILE A 15 -16.63 3.73 -15.50
C ILE A 15 -15.18 3.90 -16.01
N GLU A 16 -14.26 3.06 -15.53
CA GLU A 16 -12.81 3.16 -15.80
C GLU A 16 -12.32 2.19 -16.90
N GLY A 17 -11.56 2.73 -17.87
CA GLY A 17 -10.68 2.01 -18.80
C GLY A 17 -9.99 2.94 -19.82
N GLN A 18 -8.66 3.09 -19.71
CA GLN A 18 -7.64 3.66 -20.65
C GLN A 18 -7.89 4.88 -21.56
N TYR A 19 -9.04 5.55 -21.51
CA TYR A 19 -9.35 6.77 -22.26
C TYR A 19 -9.47 7.98 -21.32
N PRO A 20 -9.37 9.24 -21.82
CA PRO A 20 -9.56 10.43 -20.99
C PRO A 20 -10.82 10.30 -20.15
N VAL A 21 -10.67 10.45 -18.84
CA VAL A 21 -11.80 10.40 -17.90
C VAL A 21 -12.68 11.61 -18.20
N VAL A 22 -13.83 11.37 -18.82
CA VAL A 22 -14.88 12.36 -19.00
C VAL A 22 -15.77 12.34 -17.76
N LEU A 23 -15.70 13.41 -16.98
CA LEU A 23 -16.64 13.62 -15.88
C LEU A 23 -17.92 14.21 -16.47
N ILE A 24 -19.06 13.54 -16.26
CA ILE A 24 -20.34 14.03 -16.74
C ILE A 24 -21.12 14.58 -15.54
N GLU A 25 -21.30 15.90 -15.52
CA GLU A 25 -22.10 16.57 -14.51
C GLU A 25 -23.40 17.05 -15.16
N ALA A 26 -24.53 16.51 -14.68
CA ALA A 26 -25.85 16.84 -15.21
C ALA A 26 -26.58 17.75 -14.22
N PHE A 27 -26.97 18.94 -14.67
CA PHE A 27 -27.76 19.88 -13.87
C PHE A 27 -29.21 19.83 -14.33
N THR A 28 -30.14 19.57 -13.42
CA THR A 28 -31.58 19.50 -13.71
C THR A 28 -32.30 20.73 -13.16
N PHE A 29 -33.14 21.36 -13.97
CA PHE A 29 -33.96 22.50 -13.56
C PHE A 29 -35.43 22.23 -13.83
N GLU A 30 -36.27 22.35 -12.81
CA GLU A 30 -37.72 22.06 -12.89
C GLU A 30 -38.54 23.23 -13.47
N ASN A 31 -38.01 24.45 -13.45
CA ASN A 31 -38.72 25.68 -13.87
C ASN A 31 -38.02 26.40 -15.04
N GLY A 32 -37.38 25.63 -15.93
CA GLY A 32 -36.50 26.17 -16.96
C GLY A 32 -35.17 26.68 -16.37
N ILE A 33 -34.19 26.95 -17.24
CA ILE A 33 -32.83 27.34 -16.82
C ILE A 33 -32.74 28.87 -16.81
N PRO A 34 -32.57 29.52 -15.64
CA PRO A 34 -32.41 30.98 -15.59
C PRO A 34 -31.09 31.39 -16.26
N GLU A 35 -31.15 32.37 -17.16
CA GLU A 35 -30.02 32.80 -17.99
C GLU A 35 -28.82 33.33 -17.16
N SER A 36 -29.07 33.85 -15.96
CA SER A 36 -28.03 34.27 -15.01
C SER A 36 -27.31 33.08 -14.35
N LYS A 37 -28.02 31.96 -14.10
CA LYS A 37 -27.44 30.73 -13.57
C LYS A 37 -26.68 29.95 -14.64
N LEU A 38 -27.17 29.97 -15.88
CA LEU A 38 -26.49 29.37 -17.03
C LEU A 38 -25.09 29.99 -17.22
N ARG A 39 -25.01 31.32 -17.27
CA ARG A 39 -23.74 32.05 -17.38
C ARG A 39 -22.78 31.78 -16.22
N LEU A 40 -23.30 31.65 -15.00
CA LEU A 40 -22.49 31.34 -13.82
C LEU A 40 -21.92 29.91 -13.88
N LEU A 41 -22.69 28.95 -14.37
CA LEU A 41 -22.24 27.58 -14.59
C LEU A 41 -21.16 27.52 -15.68
N GLU A 42 -21.36 28.24 -16.79
CA GLU A 42 -20.36 28.35 -17.87
C GLU A 42 -19.02 28.92 -17.36
N ASP A 43 -19.05 29.99 -16.56
CA ASP A 43 -17.84 30.59 -15.97
C ASP A 43 -17.15 29.67 -14.96
N MET A 44 -17.91 28.99 -14.09
CA MET A 44 -17.37 28.03 -13.12
C MET A 44 -16.69 26.84 -13.80
N LEU A 45 -17.33 26.29 -14.84
CA LEU A 45 -16.83 25.13 -15.58
C LEU A 45 -15.62 25.49 -16.45
N GLY A 46 -15.60 26.69 -17.04
CA GLY A 46 -14.43 27.19 -17.76
C GLY A 46 -13.16 27.24 -16.90
N LYS A 47 -13.29 27.57 -15.61
CA LYS A 47 -12.17 27.62 -14.66
C LYS A 47 -11.64 26.24 -14.21
N MET A 48 -12.44 25.17 -14.33
CA MET A 48 -12.07 23.81 -13.88
C MET A 48 -11.14 23.03 -14.84
N GLN A 49 -10.72 23.61 -15.97
CA GLN A 49 -9.91 22.92 -17.00
C GLN A 49 -8.47 22.56 -16.59
N TRP A 50 -8.00 22.90 -15.38
CA TRP A 50 -6.58 22.91 -15.02
C TRP A 50 -5.89 21.54 -14.79
N TYR A 51 -6.55 20.39 -15.00
CA TYR A 51 -5.94 19.09 -14.63
C TYR A 51 -6.17 17.91 -15.60
N LYS A 52 -6.15 18.15 -16.93
CA LYS A 52 -6.23 17.09 -17.97
C LYS A 52 -7.43 16.12 -17.79
N ARG A 53 -8.52 16.59 -17.19
CA ARG A 53 -9.80 15.90 -17.04
C ARG A 53 -10.85 16.74 -17.73
N TYR A 54 -11.56 16.17 -18.70
CA TYR A 54 -12.61 16.88 -19.41
C TYR A 54 -13.92 16.70 -18.65
N ILE A 55 -14.50 17.79 -18.18
CA ILE A 55 -15.84 17.78 -17.60
C ILE A 55 -16.79 18.16 -18.74
N THR A 56 -17.62 17.22 -19.18
CA THR A 56 -18.73 17.53 -20.09
C THR A 56 -19.96 17.70 -19.23
N SER A 57 -20.42 18.94 -19.12
CA SER A 57 -21.62 19.26 -18.36
C SER A 57 -22.82 19.39 -19.30
N PHE A 58 -23.93 18.81 -18.90
CA PHE A 58 -25.20 18.92 -19.59
C PHE A 58 -26.23 19.55 -18.67
N CYS A 59 -27.06 20.42 -19.23
CA CYS A 59 -28.22 20.94 -18.55
C CYS A 59 -29.46 20.26 -19.10
N LEU A 60 -30.26 19.65 -18.22
CA LEU A 60 -31.56 19.12 -18.57
C LEU A 60 -32.60 20.20 -18.29
N ASP A 61 -33.26 20.66 -19.35
CA ASP A 61 -34.48 21.44 -19.22
C ASP A 61 -35.66 20.48 -19.19
N MET A 62 -36.23 20.29 -17.99
CA MET A 62 -37.36 19.38 -17.77
C MET A 62 -38.67 19.93 -18.36
N VAL A 63 -38.76 21.23 -18.63
CA VAL A 63 -39.96 21.86 -19.19
C VAL A 63 -40.02 21.63 -20.70
N THR A 64 -38.87 21.72 -21.37
CA THR A 64 -38.79 21.52 -22.83
C THR A 64 -38.35 20.12 -23.22
N SER A 65 -38.01 19.27 -22.25
CA SER A 65 -37.44 17.93 -22.45
C SER A 65 -36.20 17.94 -23.35
N ARG A 66 -35.35 18.96 -23.20
CA ARG A 66 -34.13 19.14 -24.01
C ARG A 66 -32.87 19.01 -23.16
N VAL A 67 -31.86 18.40 -23.75
CA VAL A 67 -30.49 18.40 -23.23
C VAL A 67 -29.72 19.55 -23.87
N ILE A 68 -29.18 20.45 -23.05
CA ILE A 68 -28.31 21.55 -23.48
C ILE A 68 -26.89 21.21 -23.07
N ARG A 69 -25.99 21.11 -24.06
CA ARG A 69 -24.56 20.90 -23.80
C ARG A 69 -23.90 22.24 -23.43
N LEU A 70 -23.21 22.30 -22.29
CA LEU A 70 -22.54 23.52 -21.82
C LEU A 70 -21.10 23.66 -22.32
N PHE A 71 -20.48 22.57 -22.78
CA PHE A 71 -19.10 22.59 -23.27
C PHE A 71 -18.82 21.46 -24.28
N GLU A 72 -18.05 21.75 -25.34
CA GLU A 72 -17.58 20.75 -26.29
C GLU A 72 -16.26 20.11 -25.83
N PRO A 73 -16.26 18.82 -25.46
CA PRO A 73 -15.01 18.12 -25.16
C PRO A 73 -14.18 17.91 -26.43
N PRO A 74 -12.85 17.77 -26.33
CA PRO A 74 -11.98 17.50 -27.47
C PRO A 74 -12.08 16.06 -28.02
N VAL A 75 -13.05 15.29 -27.52
CA VAL A 75 -13.34 13.91 -27.93
C VAL A 75 -14.81 13.87 -28.39
N ASN A 76 -15.08 13.23 -29.52
CA ASN A 76 -16.45 13.10 -30.01
C ASN A 76 -17.29 12.24 -29.04
N LEU A 77 -18.39 12.80 -28.52
CA LEU A 77 -19.35 12.14 -27.63
C LEU A 77 -20.70 11.84 -28.33
N GLU A 78 -20.72 11.77 -29.66
CA GLU A 78 -21.91 11.37 -30.43
C GLU A 78 -22.53 10.08 -29.90
N GLY A 79 -23.81 10.15 -29.52
CA GLY A 79 -24.58 9.03 -28.98
C GLY A 79 -24.98 9.18 -27.52
N LEU A 80 -24.17 9.85 -26.69
CA LEU A 80 -24.53 10.12 -25.30
C LEU A 80 -25.74 11.05 -25.20
N GLU A 81 -25.80 12.08 -26.05
CA GLU A 81 -26.96 12.98 -26.14
C GLU A 81 -28.23 12.23 -26.50
N LYS A 82 -28.18 11.33 -27.49
CA LYS A 82 -29.33 10.51 -27.88
C LYS A 82 -29.83 9.62 -26.74
N ILE A 83 -28.92 9.14 -25.88
CA ILE A 83 -29.27 8.34 -24.69
C ILE A 83 -29.93 9.23 -23.63
N LEU A 84 -29.37 10.42 -23.38
CA LEU A 84 -29.89 11.36 -22.40
C LEU A 84 -31.26 11.91 -22.84
N ASP A 85 -31.40 12.35 -24.09
CA ASP A 85 -32.66 12.80 -24.69
C ASP A 85 -33.75 11.71 -24.60
N ARG A 86 -33.40 10.45 -24.88
CA ARG A 86 -34.32 9.33 -24.68
C ARG A 86 -34.72 9.15 -23.21
N ALA A 87 -33.78 9.28 -22.28
CA ALA A 87 -34.08 9.16 -20.86
C ALA A 87 -35.00 10.28 -20.36
N VAL A 88 -34.84 11.51 -20.86
CA VAL A 88 -35.74 12.64 -20.55
C VAL A 88 -37.14 12.39 -21.12
N MET A 89 -37.21 11.97 -22.38
CA MET A 89 -38.48 11.66 -23.07
C MET A 89 -39.25 10.48 -22.48
N LEU A 90 -38.58 9.61 -21.72
CA LEU A 90 -39.22 8.49 -21.04
C LEU A 90 -39.89 8.91 -19.72
N ASP A 91 -39.47 10.02 -19.09
CA ASP A 91 -39.90 10.45 -17.75
C ASP A 91 -41.41 10.75 -17.67
N GLU A 92 -42.03 11.29 -18.73
CA GLU A 92 -43.50 11.54 -18.74
C GLU A 92 -44.35 10.25 -18.74
N ARG A 93 -43.82 9.13 -19.24
CA ARG A 93 -44.55 7.84 -19.32
C ARG A 93 -44.10 6.82 -18.27
N PHE A 94 -42.92 6.98 -17.69
CA PHE A 94 -42.32 6.00 -16.78
C PHE A 94 -42.76 6.13 -15.31
N VAL A 95 -43.22 7.31 -14.88
CA VAL A 95 -43.51 7.55 -13.44
C VAL A 95 -44.66 6.67 -12.91
N LYS A 96 -45.55 6.14 -13.76
CA LYS A 96 -46.65 5.26 -13.33
C LYS A 96 -46.37 3.75 -13.39
N SER A 97 -45.32 3.29 -14.07
CA SER A 97 -45.03 1.85 -14.20
C SER A 97 -43.91 1.35 -13.27
N TRP A 98 -43.20 2.26 -12.60
CA TRP A 98 -42.00 1.94 -11.84
C TRP A 98 -42.19 1.69 -10.34
N GLU A 99 -43.41 1.73 -9.82
CA GLU A 99 -43.68 1.28 -8.46
C GLU A 99 -43.73 -0.26 -8.31
N TYR A 100 -43.76 -1.03 -9.40
CA TYR A 100 -43.88 -2.49 -9.33
C TYR A 100 -43.10 -3.29 -10.39
N SER A 101 -42.05 -2.72 -10.99
CA SER A 101 -41.18 -3.44 -11.92
C SER A 101 -39.85 -3.78 -11.27
N THR A 102 -39.71 -5.04 -10.86
CA THR A 102 -38.45 -5.68 -10.50
C THR A 102 -37.47 -5.54 -11.67
N ASP A 103 -36.45 -4.72 -11.47
CA ASP A 103 -35.34 -4.51 -12.38
C ASP A 103 -34.66 -5.86 -12.72
N PRO A 104 -34.69 -6.32 -14.00
CA PRO A 104 -34.09 -7.58 -14.42
C PRO A 104 -32.55 -7.54 -14.50
N TYR A 105 -31.94 -6.39 -14.19
CA TYR A 105 -30.50 -6.24 -13.91
C TYR A 105 -30.19 -6.07 -12.41
N PHE A 106 -31.22 -6.06 -11.54
CA PHE A 106 -31.06 -6.19 -10.09
C PHE A 106 -30.84 -7.66 -9.74
N ASN A 107 -29.83 -8.25 -10.37
CA ASN A 107 -29.35 -9.57 -10.00
C ASN A 107 -28.89 -9.52 -8.54
N GLN A 108 -29.25 -10.56 -7.81
CA GLN A 108 -29.04 -10.81 -6.37
C GLN A 108 -27.56 -10.81 -5.91
N ASP A 109 -26.62 -10.36 -6.76
CA ASP A 109 -25.20 -10.29 -6.48
C ASP A 109 -24.74 -8.94 -5.88
N THR A 110 -25.60 -7.93 -5.86
CA THR A 110 -25.23 -6.58 -5.38
C THR A 110 -25.27 -6.43 -3.86
N GLU A 111 -25.96 -7.30 -3.11
CA GLU A 111 -25.87 -7.28 -1.63
C GLU A 111 -24.54 -7.86 -1.12
N LYS A 112 -23.92 -8.81 -1.83
CA LYS A 112 -22.60 -9.35 -1.46
C LYS A 112 -21.44 -8.44 -1.87
N ASN A 113 -21.63 -7.61 -2.90
CA ASN A 113 -20.66 -6.62 -3.38
C ASN A 113 -20.99 -5.21 -2.88
N ARG A 114 -21.21 -5.04 -1.56
CA ARG A 114 -20.85 -3.77 -0.92
C ARG A 114 -19.35 -3.59 -1.16
N THR A 115 -19.00 -2.85 -2.22
CA THR A 115 -17.66 -2.33 -2.47
C THR A 115 -17.16 -1.75 -1.15
N ARG A 116 -16.34 -2.52 -0.43
CA ARG A 116 -15.61 -2.00 0.72
C ARG A 116 -14.77 -0.87 0.15
N SER A 117 -15.19 0.37 0.30
CA SER A 117 -14.37 1.49 -0.15
C SER A 117 -13.05 1.42 0.63
N LEU A 118 -11.94 1.30 -0.08
CA LEU A 118 -10.61 1.33 0.53
C LEU A 118 -10.44 2.70 1.16
N ARG A 119 -10.25 2.74 2.49
CA ARG A 119 -10.04 4.00 3.21
C ARG A 119 -8.55 4.31 3.25
N LEU A 120 -8.21 5.52 2.84
CA LEU A 120 -6.86 6.08 2.98
C LEU A 120 -6.84 7.06 4.14
N SER A 121 -5.70 7.18 4.80
CA SER A 121 -5.47 8.21 5.82
C SER A 121 -5.27 9.56 5.17
N ASP A 122 -6.01 10.57 5.64
CA ASP A 122 -5.80 11.99 5.30
C ASP A 122 -4.67 12.63 6.12
N LYS A 123 -4.12 11.92 7.12
CA LYS A 123 -3.00 12.40 7.92
C LYS A 123 -1.73 12.52 7.07
N LYS A 124 -0.89 13.50 7.41
CA LYS A 124 0.45 13.64 6.84
C LYS A 124 1.25 12.35 7.06
N ILE A 125 2.04 11.98 6.06
CA ILE A 125 3.00 10.87 6.12
C ILE A 125 4.14 11.34 7.03
N VAL A 126 4.33 10.70 8.18
CA VAL A 126 5.35 11.09 9.16
C VAL A 126 6.28 9.93 9.47
N VAL A 127 5.73 8.73 9.67
CA VAL A 127 6.50 7.58 10.15
C VAL A 127 7.48 7.08 9.09
N SER A 128 7.08 7.05 7.83
CA SER A 128 7.95 6.65 6.72
C SER A 128 9.20 7.53 6.64
N TYR A 129 9.03 8.85 6.74
CA TYR A 129 10.13 9.80 6.73
C TYR A 129 10.96 9.74 8.02
N ALA A 130 10.31 9.55 9.16
CA ALA A 130 11.02 9.36 10.43
C ALA A 130 11.93 8.13 10.39
N LEU A 131 11.48 7.00 9.82
CA LEU A 131 12.29 5.81 9.64
C LEU A 131 13.50 6.05 8.73
N ILE A 132 13.33 6.80 7.63
CA ILE A 132 14.44 7.21 6.76
C ILE A 132 15.45 8.06 7.54
N ALA A 133 14.97 9.05 8.29
CA ALA A 133 15.83 9.92 9.10
C ALA A 133 16.58 9.14 10.19
N ILE A 134 15.91 8.19 10.86
CA ILE A 134 16.52 7.31 11.86
C ILE A 134 17.63 6.45 11.23
N ASN A 135 17.38 5.85 10.06
CA ASN A 135 18.37 5.05 9.35
C ASN A 135 19.61 5.89 8.96
N ALA A 136 19.38 7.11 8.47
CA ALA A 136 20.46 8.03 8.12
C ALA A 136 21.28 8.44 9.36
N LEU A 137 20.61 8.76 10.47
CA LEU A 137 21.26 9.13 11.73
C LEU A 137 22.10 7.99 12.29
N ILE A 138 21.54 6.77 12.34
CA ILE A 138 22.26 5.59 12.83
C ILE A 138 23.46 5.26 11.92
N TRP A 139 23.31 5.39 10.61
CA TRP A 139 24.43 5.21 9.70
C TRP A 139 25.54 6.25 9.93
N LEU A 140 25.19 7.53 10.15
CA LEU A 140 26.19 8.55 10.50
C LEU A 140 26.92 8.19 11.81
N ILE A 141 26.19 7.80 12.86
CA ILE A 141 26.78 7.41 14.14
C ILE A 141 27.75 6.25 13.95
N THR A 142 27.32 5.17 13.29
CA THR A 142 28.15 3.98 13.06
C THR A 142 29.34 4.26 12.15
N TYR A 143 29.17 5.11 11.12
CA TYR A 143 30.26 5.51 10.23
C TYR A 143 31.37 6.27 10.97
N PHE A 144 31.01 7.32 11.72
CA PHE A 144 31.99 8.10 12.47
C PHE A 144 32.61 7.31 13.62
N TYR A 145 31.83 6.47 14.31
CA TYR A 145 32.34 5.60 15.36
C TYR A 145 33.36 4.60 14.79
N GLY A 146 33.02 3.92 13.69
CA GLY A 146 33.91 2.96 13.05
C GLY A 146 35.22 3.61 12.58
N LYS A 147 35.13 4.82 12.03
CA LYS A 147 36.30 5.59 11.59
C LYS A 147 37.15 6.11 12.77
N MET A 148 36.53 6.51 13.87
CA MET A 148 37.22 7.07 15.04
C MET A 148 38.02 6.01 15.80
N TYR A 149 37.50 4.79 15.90
CA TYR A 149 38.10 3.71 16.69
C TYR A 149 38.73 2.60 15.86
N ASP A 150 38.71 2.69 14.53
CA ASP A 150 39.18 1.67 13.59
C ASP A 150 38.58 0.27 13.85
N VAL A 151 37.25 0.23 13.97
CA VAL A 151 36.48 -0.97 14.31
C VAL A 151 35.30 -1.19 13.36
N ASN A 152 34.83 -2.44 13.29
CA ASN A 152 33.56 -2.74 12.65
C ASN A 152 32.38 -2.29 13.52
N ALA A 153 31.97 -1.03 13.37
CA ALA A 153 30.88 -0.45 14.12
C ALA A 153 29.55 -1.20 13.92
N ASN A 154 29.26 -1.72 12.72
CA ASN A 154 28.04 -2.51 12.50
C ASN A 154 28.00 -3.74 13.42
N MET A 155 29.12 -4.43 13.62
CA MET A 155 29.17 -5.58 14.53
C MET A 155 28.95 -5.17 16.00
N ILE A 156 29.54 -4.07 16.43
CA ILE A 156 29.39 -3.53 17.79
C ILE A 156 27.95 -3.10 18.05
N PHE A 157 27.34 -2.38 17.11
CA PHE A 157 25.98 -1.82 17.23
C PHE A 157 24.87 -2.83 16.92
N GLY A 158 25.20 -4.10 16.68
CA GLY A 158 24.22 -5.16 16.64
C GLY A 158 23.85 -5.68 15.27
N ALA A 159 24.80 -5.77 14.35
CA ALA A 159 24.63 -6.58 13.16
C ALA A 159 24.18 -8.00 13.55
N LYS A 160 23.33 -8.58 12.72
CA LYS A 160 22.88 -9.96 12.91
C LYS A 160 24.13 -10.82 12.77
N PHE A 161 24.48 -11.55 13.82
CA PHE A 161 25.60 -12.47 13.81
C PHE A 161 25.28 -13.66 14.71
N ASN A 162 25.24 -14.85 14.11
CA ASN A 162 24.61 -16.02 14.74
C ASN A 162 25.31 -16.44 16.03
N PRO A 163 26.65 -16.48 16.13
CA PRO A 163 27.33 -16.86 17.37
C PRO A 163 26.94 -15.99 18.56
N LEU A 164 26.89 -14.66 18.38
CA LEU A 164 26.51 -13.73 19.43
C LEU A 164 25.02 -13.79 19.77
N ILE A 165 24.15 -14.06 18.79
CA ILE A 165 22.73 -14.36 19.09
C ILE A 165 22.64 -15.60 19.99
N MET A 166 23.44 -16.63 19.71
CA MET A 166 23.52 -17.85 20.51
C MET A 166 24.16 -17.65 21.90
N GLU A 167 24.82 -16.52 22.15
CA GLU A 167 25.28 -16.08 23.48
C GLU A 167 24.23 -15.28 24.26
N GLY A 168 23.02 -15.14 23.72
CA GLY A 168 21.94 -14.39 24.36
C GLY A 168 21.84 -12.93 23.94
N GLN A 169 22.60 -12.48 22.93
CA GLN A 169 22.45 -11.12 22.36
C GLN A 169 21.25 -11.06 21.40
N TYR A 170 20.05 -11.42 21.89
CA TYR A 170 18.81 -11.52 21.10
C TYR A 170 18.38 -10.21 20.43
N TRP A 171 18.82 -9.07 20.96
CA TRP A 171 18.59 -7.76 20.38
C TRP A 171 19.17 -7.62 18.96
N ARG A 172 20.13 -8.47 18.57
CA ARG A 172 20.65 -8.61 17.20
C ARG A 172 19.64 -9.18 16.20
N LEU A 173 18.43 -9.54 16.63
CA LEU A 173 17.29 -9.82 15.74
C LEU A 173 16.47 -8.56 15.42
N ILE A 174 16.74 -7.43 16.09
CA ILE A 174 16.00 -6.16 15.94
C ILE A 174 16.92 -5.07 15.39
N THR A 175 18.08 -4.84 16.01
CA THR A 175 19.00 -3.77 15.61
C THR A 175 19.47 -3.76 14.16
N PRO A 176 19.66 -4.91 13.46
CA PRO A 176 20.12 -4.90 12.07
C PRO A 176 19.21 -4.14 11.13
N ILE A 177 17.92 -4.00 11.48
CA ILE A 177 16.91 -3.28 10.69
C ILE A 177 17.35 -1.83 10.40
N PHE A 178 18.14 -1.23 11.29
CA PHE A 178 18.55 0.18 11.20
C PHE A 178 20.02 0.38 10.79
N LEU A 179 20.80 -0.69 10.76
CA LEU A 179 22.22 -0.66 10.42
C LEU A 179 22.43 -0.78 8.91
N HIS A 180 23.51 -0.19 8.39
CA HIS A 180 23.80 -0.19 6.96
C HIS A 180 25.30 -0.37 6.71
N GLY A 181 25.65 -1.24 5.76
CA GLY A 181 27.04 -1.57 5.43
C GLY A 181 27.80 -0.46 4.70
N GLY A 182 27.12 0.56 4.19
CA GLY A 182 27.73 1.66 3.45
C GLY A 182 26.70 2.64 2.90
N LEU A 183 27.18 3.74 2.31
CA LEU A 183 26.33 4.84 1.84
C LEU A 183 25.38 4.41 0.71
N LEU A 184 25.85 3.63 -0.27
CA LEU A 184 25.01 3.16 -1.36
C LEU A 184 23.89 2.25 -0.86
N HIS A 185 24.20 1.37 0.10
CA HIS A 185 23.21 0.50 0.74
C HIS A 185 22.14 1.32 1.49
N LEU A 186 22.56 2.33 2.26
CA LEU A 186 21.63 3.27 2.91
C LEU A 186 20.76 4.01 1.89
N ALA A 187 21.37 4.52 0.81
CA ALA A 187 20.66 5.30 -0.20
C ALA A 187 19.58 4.48 -0.90
N VAL A 188 19.89 3.24 -1.31
CA VAL A 188 18.91 2.35 -1.94
C VAL A 188 17.77 2.02 -0.98
N ASN A 189 18.06 1.63 0.27
CA ASN A 189 17.02 1.34 1.26
C ASN A 189 16.16 2.57 1.58
N SER A 190 16.77 3.75 1.68
CA SER A 190 16.05 5.01 1.94
C SER A 190 15.13 5.36 0.78
N TYR A 191 15.60 5.20 -0.46
CA TYR A 191 14.79 5.39 -1.66
C TYR A 191 13.64 4.38 -1.74
N SER A 192 13.90 3.09 -1.49
CA SER A 192 12.86 2.06 -1.49
C SER A 192 11.81 2.31 -0.40
N LEU A 193 12.24 2.72 0.80
CA LEU A 193 11.34 3.09 1.89
C LEU A 193 10.54 4.36 1.55
N TYR A 194 11.15 5.34 0.88
CA TYR A 194 10.45 6.52 0.37
C TYR A 194 9.41 6.17 -0.71
N ALA A 195 9.71 5.22 -1.58
CA ALA A 195 8.80 4.81 -2.66
C ALA A 195 7.58 4.03 -2.13
N VAL A 196 7.78 3.14 -1.16
CA VAL A 196 6.74 2.21 -0.70
C VAL A 196 6.06 2.67 0.60
N GLY A 197 6.84 3.22 1.53
CA GLY A 197 6.40 3.62 2.88
C GLY A 197 5.18 4.53 2.89
N PRO A 198 5.18 5.68 2.18
CA PRO A 198 4.04 6.59 2.10
C PRO A 198 2.72 5.93 1.71
N THR A 199 2.76 4.98 0.75
CA THR A 199 1.58 4.26 0.29
C THR A 199 1.04 3.34 1.38
N VAL A 200 1.93 2.60 2.05
CA VAL A 200 1.54 1.73 3.17
C VAL A 200 1.05 2.57 4.37
N GLU A 201 1.69 3.70 4.67
CA GLU A 201 1.26 4.58 5.76
C GLU A 201 -0.13 5.18 5.49
N LYS A 202 -0.45 5.49 4.23
CA LYS A 202 -1.81 5.89 3.85
C LYS A 202 -2.84 4.77 4.01
N LEU A 203 -2.46 3.52 3.80
CA LEU A 203 -3.38 2.36 3.87
C LEU A 203 -3.63 1.88 5.30
N TYR A 204 -2.62 1.96 6.17
CA TYR A 204 -2.65 1.39 7.51
C TYR A 204 -2.62 2.46 8.62
N GLY A 205 -2.12 3.66 8.33
CA GLY A 205 -1.90 4.73 9.29
C GLY A 205 -0.55 4.59 10.02
N PRO A 206 -0.12 5.65 10.73
CA PRO A 206 1.24 5.81 11.25
C PRO A 206 1.66 4.73 12.27
N ALA A 207 0.79 4.42 13.24
CA ALA A 207 1.12 3.40 14.24
C ALA A 207 1.23 1.99 13.63
N ARG A 208 0.38 1.67 12.66
CA ARG A 208 0.31 0.33 12.07
C ARG A 208 1.46 0.09 11.10
N ILE A 209 1.91 1.08 10.33
CA ILE A 209 3.10 0.93 9.49
C ILE A 209 4.36 0.66 10.34
N ALA A 210 4.52 1.32 11.50
CA ALA A 210 5.65 1.05 12.40
C ALA A 210 5.65 -0.41 12.89
N VAL A 211 4.49 -0.93 13.27
CA VAL A 211 4.33 -2.33 13.68
C VAL A 211 4.66 -3.30 12.53
N ILE A 212 4.12 -3.05 11.33
CA ILE A 212 4.40 -3.87 10.15
C ILE A 212 5.90 -3.88 9.84
N TYR A 213 6.53 -2.71 9.86
CA TYR A 213 7.96 -2.55 9.56
C TYR A 213 8.84 -3.33 10.55
N LEU A 214 8.58 -3.17 11.86
CA LEU A 214 9.35 -3.85 12.90
C LEU A 214 9.13 -5.37 12.89
N VAL A 215 7.89 -5.83 12.81
CA VAL A 215 7.59 -7.29 12.78
C VAL A 215 8.19 -7.93 11.54
N ALA A 216 8.08 -7.29 10.38
CA ALA A 216 8.71 -7.80 9.16
C ALA A 216 10.24 -7.85 9.27
N GLY A 217 10.88 -6.80 9.79
CA GLY A 217 12.32 -6.79 9.99
C GLY A 217 12.79 -7.91 10.94
N ILE A 218 12.06 -8.13 12.04
CA ILE A 218 12.34 -9.21 13.00
C ILE A 218 12.19 -10.58 12.32
N MET A 219 11.08 -10.81 11.62
CA MET A 219 10.86 -12.08 10.92
C MET A 219 11.88 -12.32 9.80
N GLY A 220 12.34 -11.26 9.11
CA GLY A 220 13.46 -11.32 8.19
C GLY A 220 14.76 -11.74 8.89
N ASN A 221 15.11 -11.11 9.99
CA ASN A 221 16.32 -11.46 10.75
C ASN A 221 16.25 -12.87 11.34
N VAL A 222 15.07 -13.35 11.77
CA VAL A 222 14.86 -14.73 12.21
C VAL A 222 15.04 -15.70 11.05
N ALA A 223 14.48 -15.44 9.87
CA ALA A 223 14.71 -16.27 8.69
C ALA A 223 16.19 -16.30 8.30
N SER A 224 16.87 -15.15 8.32
CA SER A 224 18.32 -15.07 8.11
C SER A 224 19.10 -15.84 9.20
N PHE A 225 18.68 -15.81 10.46
CA PHE A 225 19.32 -16.56 11.54
C PHE A 225 19.24 -18.07 11.31
N ILE A 226 18.14 -18.56 10.75
CA ILE A 226 17.97 -19.99 10.45
C ILE A 226 18.79 -20.41 9.23
N PHE A 227 18.74 -19.64 8.15
CA PHE A 227 19.18 -20.10 6.82
C PHE A 227 20.46 -19.45 6.29
N SER A 228 21.00 -18.45 6.99
CA SER A 228 22.23 -17.76 6.61
C SER A 228 23.22 -17.71 7.77
N ILE A 229 24.46 -18.11 7.51
CA ILE A 229 25.58 -17.97 8.47
C ILE A 229 26.25 -16.59 8.40
N ASN A 230 26.00 -15.83 7.32
CA ASN A 230 26.65 -14.57 7.08
C ASN A 230 26.11 -13.48 8.03
N PRO A 231 26.97 -12.54 8.49
CA PRO A 231 26.52 -11.33 9.14
C PRO A 231 25.59 -10.51 8.23
N SER A 232 24.58 -9.87 8.81
CA SER A 232 23.57 -9.13 8.04
C SER A 232 23.19 -7.81 8.72
N VAL A 233 22.97 -6.79 7.90
CA VAL A 233 22.49 -5.45 8.27
C VAL A 233 21.60 -4.94 7.14
N GLY A 234 20.64 -4.07 7.45
CA GLY A 234 19.86 -3.36 6.46
C GLY A 234 18.36 -3.35 6.74
N ALA A 235 17.72 -2.25 6.34
CA ALA A 235 16.27 -2.08 6.38
C ALA A 235 15.51 -2.95 5.36
N SER A 236 16.19 -3.59 4.41
CA SER A 236 15.57 -4.23 3.24
C SER A 236 14.57 -5.32 3.61
N GLY A 237 14.81 -6.12 4.65
CA GLY A 237 13.83 -7.12 5.12
C GLY A 237 12.51 -6.48 5.57
N ALA A 238 12.58 -5.38 6.31
CA ALA A 238 11.41 -4.62 6.72
C ALA A 238 10.69 -3.94 5.53
N ILE A 239 11.45 -3.46 4.54
CA ILE A 239 10.91 -2.88 3.29
C ILE A 239 10.19 -3.94 2.45
N PHE A 240 10.75 -5.15 2.34
CA PHE A 240 10.04 -6.30 1.76
C PHE A 240 8.76 -6.61 2.52
N GLY A 241 8.74 -6.42 3.85
CA GLY A 241 7.51 -6.47 4.63
C GLY A 241 6.46 -5.44 4.24
N LEU A 242 6.87 -4.22 3.89
CA LEU A 242 5.95 -3.21 3.36
C LEU A 242 5.36 -3.64 2.01
N LEU A 243 6.15 -4.29 1.15
CA LEU A 243 5.63 -4.93 -0.07
C LEU A 243 4.64 -6.08 0.27
N GLY A 244 4.93 -6.87 1.31
CA GLY A 244 4.02 -7.89 1.84
C GLY A 244 2.70 -7.31 2.35
N ALA A 245 2.74 -6.14 2.98
CA ALA A 245 1.54 -5.41 3.38
C ALA A 245 0.71 -4.93 2.18
N LEU A 246 1.35 -4.56 1.07
CA LEU A 246 0.64 -4.26 -0.19
C LEU A 246 0.04 -5.52 -0.81
N LEU A 247 0.69 -6.68 -0.71
CA LEU A 247 0.10 -7.96 -1.11
C LEU A 247 -1.12 -8.33 -0.27
N TYR A 248 -1.12 -8.06 1.04
CA TYR A 248 -2.32 -8.25 1.88
C TYR A 248 -3.48 -7.35 1.43
N MET A 249 -3.18 -6.08 1.12
CA MET A 249 -4.17 -5.18 0.52
C MET A 249 -4.69 -5.75 -0.81
N GLY A 250 -3.81 -6.30 -1.65
CA GLY A 250 -4.17 -6.97 -2.90
C GLY A 250 -5.00 -8.25 -2.74
N HIS A 251 -4.80 -9.03 -1.68
CA HIS A 251 -5.68 -10.15 -1.35
C HIS A 251 -7.11 -9.64 -1.12
N LYS A 252 -7.27 -8.54 -0.38
CA LYS A 252 -8.58 -8.02 0.01
C LYS A 252 -9.26 -7.19 -1.09
N TYR A 253 -8.48 -6.52 -1.93
CA TYR A 253 -8.92 -5.61 -2.98
C TYR A 253 -8.30 -5.96 -4.33
N ARG A 254 -8.53 -7.20 -4.77
CA ARG A 254 -7.85 -7.82 -5.92
C ARG A 254 -7.92 -7.00 -7.21
N ASP A 255 -9.10 -6.51 -7.59
CA ASP A 255 -9.25 -5.74 -8.82
C ASP A 255 -8.58 -4.36 -8.74
N PHE A 256 -8.69 -3.68 -7.60
CA PHE A 256 -8.02 -2.40 -7.37
C PHE A 256 -6.49 -2.58 -7.44
N PHE A 257 -5.96 -3.59 -6.75
CA PHE A 257 -4.53 -3.90 -6.78
C PHE A 257 -4.04 -4.23 -8.19
N ARG A 258 -4.74 -5.11 -8.92
CA ARG A 258 -4.37 -5.47 -10.29
C ARG A 258 -4.31 -4.26 -11.24
N ARG A 259 -5.22 -3.29 -11.09
CA ARG A 259 -5.34 -2.13 -11.97
C ARG A 259 -4.41 -0.97 -11.62
N THR A 260 -3.93 -0.89 -10.38
CA THR A 260 -3.16 0.28 -9.89
C THR A 260 -1.69 -0.05 -9.67
N ILE A 261 -1.35 -0.68 -8.54
CA ILE A 261 0.04 -0.85 -8.09
C ILE A 261 0.56 -2.29 -8.19
N GLY A 262 -0.32 -3.24 -8.55
CA GLY A 262 -0.04 -4.66 -8.36
C GLY A 262 1.07 -5.19 -9.26
N ARG A 263 1.14 -4.74 -10.51
CA ARG A 263 2.24 -5.08 -11.42
C ARG A 263 3.58 -4.62 -10.84
N ASP A 264 3.66 -3.37 -10.41
CA ASP A 264 4.90 -2.77 -9.91
C ASP A 264 5.38 -3.47 -8.63
N VAL A 265 4.46 -3.79 -7.71
CA VAL A 265 4.77 -4.57 -6.50
C VAL A 265 5.32 -5.95 -6.85
N ILE A 266 4.63 -6.70 -7.73
CA ILE A 266 5.05 -8.06 -8.09
C ILE A 266 6.40 -8.04 -8.81
N VAL A 267 6.56 -7.17 -9.80
CA VAL A 267 7.84 -7.03 -10.54
C VAL A 267 8.96 -6.65 -9.59
N THR A 268 8.73 -5.72 -8.66
CA THR A 268 9.73 -5.31 -7.67
C THR A 268 10.16 -6.49 -6.79
N ILE A 269 9.22 -7.28 -6.27
CA ILE A 269 9.52 -8.44 -5.43
C ILE A 269 10.34 -9.46 -6.22
N VAL A 270 9.86 -9.86 -7.41
CA VAL A 270 10.50 -10.89 -8.23
C VAL A 270 11.90 -10.45 -8.66
N PHE A 271 12.03 -9.22 -9.14
CA PHE A 271 13.31 -8.69 -9.59
C PHE A 271 14.32 -8.61 -8.46
N ASN A 272 13.95 -8.07 -7.29
CA ASN A 272 14.91 -7.93 -6.18
C ASN A 272 15.34 -9.29 -5.61
N ILE A 273 14.43 -10.27 -5.51
CA ILE A 273 14.79 -11.62 -5.06
C ILE A 273 15.72 -12.29 -6.08
N ALA A 274 15.38 -12.21 -7.38
CA ALA A 274 16.20 -12.78 -8.45
C ALA A 274 17.59 -12.13 -8.48
N TYR A 275 17.65 -10.80 -8.43
CA TYR A 275 18.91 -10.06 -8.35
C TYR A 275 19.71 -10.44 -7.10
N GLY A 276 19.04 -10.62 -5.95
CA GLY A 276 19.67 -11.05 -4.71
C GLY A 276 20.34 -12.43 -4.79
N PHE A 277 19.87 -13.34 -5.65
CA PHE A 277 20.56 -14.61 -5.88
C PHE A 277 21.84 -14.46 -6.71
N THR A 278 22.01 -13.35 -7.43
CA THR A 278 23.18 -13.09 -8.28
C THR A 278 24.26 -12.27 -7.57
N GLN A 279 23.93 -11.61 -6.46
CA GLN A 279 24.82 -10.67 -5.78
C GLN A 279 25.20 -11.16 -4.39
N SER A 280 26.51 -11.38 -4.18
CA SER A 280 27.03 -11.66 -2.85
C SER A 280 26.82 -10.45 -1.93
N GLY A 281 26.35 -10.71 -0.70
CA GLY A 281 26.02 -9.68 0.29
C GLY A 281 24.55 -9.30 0.35
N ILE A 282 23.68 -9.84 -0.52
CA ILE A 282 22.22 -9.69 -0.39
C ILE A 282 21.64 -10.87 0.39
N ASP A 283 20.88 -10.57 1.44
CA ASP A 283 20.26 -11.57 2.30
C ASP A 283 18.82 -11.88 1.84
N ASN A 284 18.70 -12.81 0.89
CA ASN A 284 17.40 -13.24 0.35
C ASN A 284 16.51 -13.91 1.41
N TYR A 285 17.08 -14.56 2.42
CA TYR A 285 16.29 -15.14 3.51
C TYR A 285 15.64 -14.04 4.35
N ALA A 286 16.36 -12.95 4.60
CA ALA A 286 15.77 -11.76 5.24
C ALA A 286 14.66 -11.12 4.40
N HIS A 287 14.82 -11.05 3.07
CA HIS A 287 13.78 -10.53 2.17
C HIS A 287 12.51 -11.39 2.18
N ILE A 288 12.65 -12.71 2.06
CA ILE A 288 11.51 -13.64 2.05
C ILE A 288 10.82 -13.67 3.42
N GLY A 289 11.60 -13.79 4.51
CA GLY A 289 11.06 -13.75 5.87
C GLY A 289 10.37 -12.42 6.18
N GLY A 290 10.94 -11.32 5.71
CA GLY A 290 10.34 -9.99 5.81
C GLY A 290 9.04 -9.85 5.03
N LEU A 291 9.00 -10.34 3.78
CA LEU A 291 7.79 -10.33 2.94
C LEU A 291 6.63 -11.08 3.60
N ILE A 292 6.88 -12.29 4.09
CA ILE A 292 5.88 -13.12 4.79
C ILE A 292 5.47 -12.43 6.10
N GLY A 293 6.43 -11.94 6.87
CA GLY A 293 6.17 -11.30 8.15
C GLY A 293 5.36 -10.01 8.02
N GLY A 294 5.65 -9.19 7.01
CA GLY A 294 4.89 -7.98 6.72
C GLY A 294 3.48 -8.26 6.22
N TYR A 295 3.28 -9.31 5.41
CA TYR A 295 1.94 -9.77 5.02
C TYR A 295 1.10 -10.18 6.24
N LEU A 296 1.67 -10.99 7.13
CA LEU A 296 0.99 -11.42 8.36
C LEU A 296 0.74 -10.23 9.29
N ALA A 297 1.74 -9.38 9.52
CA ALA A 297 1.58 -8.19 10.37
C ALA A 297 0.50 -7.26 9.83
N ALA A 298 0.43 -7.07 8.51
CA ALA A 298 -0.61 -6.29 7.85
C ALA A 298 -1.99 -6.90 8.05
N TRP A 299 -2.11 -8.22 7.96
CA TRP A 299 -3.36 -8.92 8.27
C TRP A 299 -3.76 -8.74 9.74
N ALA A 300 -2.80 -8.92 10.66
CA ALA A 300 -3.03 -8.85 12.09
C ALA A 300 -3.50 -7.46 12.55
N VAL A 301 -2.88 -6.38 12.04
CA VAL A 301 -3.30 -5.00 12.35
C VAL A 301 -4.55 -4.56 11.55
N GLY A 302 -4.70 -5.07 10.33
CA GLY A 302 -5.77 -4.73 9.38
C GLY A 302 -5.64 -3.34 8.76
N LEU A 303 -6.34 -3.12 7.64
CA LEU A 303 -6.37 -1.82 6.95
C LEU A 303 -7.16 -0.76 7.73
N LEU A 304 -6.98 0.51 7.36
CA LEU A 304 -7.79 1.58 7.91
C LEU A 304 -9.29 1.35 7.66
N GLY A 305 -10.09 1.63 8.68
CA GLY A 305 -11.52 1.29 8.70
C GLY A 305 -11.83 -0.09 9.29
N GLU A 306 -10.86 -1.00 9.37
CA GLU A 306 -11.04 -2.28 10.07
C GLU A 306 -10.82 -2.10 11.57
N LYS A 307 -11.92 -1.90 12.28
CA LYS A 307 -11.95 -1.81 13.74
C LYS A 307 -12.09 -3.20 14.38
N GLY A 308 -11.62 -3.31 15.62
CA GLY A 308 -11.76 -4.51 16.43
C GLY A 308 -10.77 -5.63 16.11
N LEU A 309 -10.62 -6.51 17.10
CA LEU A 309 -9.93 -7.78 16.97
C LEU A 309 -10.94 -8.82 16.50
N ASN A 310 -10.60 -9.62 15.50
CA ASN A 310 -11.40 -10.75 15.05
C ASN A 310 -10.55 -12.02 15.06
N LYS A 311 -11.19 -13.19 14.96
CA LYS A 311 -10.48 -14.49 15.01
C LYS A 311 -9.32 -14.56 14.00
N ALA A 312 -9.51 -14.06 12.78
CA ALA A 312 -8.46 -14.04 11.76
C ALA A 312 -7.24 -13.18 12.14
N LYS A 313 -7.47 -11.99 12.71
CA LYS A 313 -6.40 -11.12 13.22
C LYS A 313 -5.66 -11.75 14.40
N VAL A 314 -6.37 -12.41 15.31
CA VAL A 314 -5.78 -13.15 16.44
C VAL A 314 -4.91 -14.29 15.92
N LEU A 315 -5.44 -15.11 15.00
CA LEU A 315 -4.69 -16.21 14.39
C LEU A 315 -3.44 -15.71 13.67
N SER A 316 -3.50 -14.55 13.02
CA SER A 316 -2.35 -13.95 12.38
C SER A 316 -1.28 -13.52 13.40
N TRP A 317 -1.66 -12.91 14.53
CA TRP A 317 -0.73 -12.62 15.62
C TRP A 317 -0.12 -13.88 16.23
N VAL A 318 -0.92 -14.92 16.46
CA VAL A 318 -0.45 -16.22 16.97
C VAL A 318 0.52 -16.85 15.99
N ALA A 319 0.24 -16.82 14.69
CA ALA A 319 1.14 -17.33 13.67
C ALA A 319 2.49 -16.58 13.67
N ILE A 320 2.48 -15.25 13.80
CA ILE A 320 3.72 -14.46 13.93
C ILE A 320 4.52 -14.91 15.16
N LEU A 321 3.87 -15.05 16.32
CA LEU A 321 4.55 -15.47 17.55
C LEU A 321 5.14 -16.87 17.43
N ILE A 322 4.40 -17.81 16.84
CA ILE A 322 4.88 -19.19 16.61
C ILE A 322 6.06 -19.19 15.64
N LEU A 323 5.98 -18.43 14.55
CA LEU A 323 7.06 -18.36 13.55
C LEU A 323 8.32 -17.70 14.13
N VAL A 324 8.18 -16.67 14.96
CA VAL A 324 9.33 -16.03 15.62
C VAL A 324 9.91 -16.96 16.68
N ALA A 325 9.12 -17.46 17.62
CA ALA A 325 9.62 -18.32 18.70
C ALA A 325 10.16 -19.64 18.17
N GLY A 326 9.41 -20.30 17.29
CA GLY A 326 9.83 -21.52 16.61
C GLY A 326 11.04 -21.29 15.70
N GLY A 327 11.08 -20.17 14.99
CA GLY A 327 12.22 -19.82 14.13
C GLY A 327 13.50 -19.56 14.93
N VAL A 328 13.41 -18.86 16.06
CA VAL A 328 14.53 -18.70 16.98
C VAL A 328 14.98 -20.06 17.51
N TYR A 329 14.05 -20.88 18.01
CA TYR A 329 14.37 -22.23 18.48
C TYR A 329 15.08 -23.08 17.41
N ILE A 330 14.57 -23.07 16.17
CA ILE A 330 15.19 -23.78 15.05
C ILE A 330 16.59 -23.22 14.79
N GLY A 331 16.77 -21.90 14.77
CA GLY A 331 18.08 -21.28 14.54
C GLY A 331 19.12 -21.68 15.60
N PHE A 332 18.74 -21.87 16.86
CA PHE A 332 19.64 -22.39 17.90
C PHE A 332 20.05 -23.85 17.67
N ASN A 333 19.21 -24.64 17.01
CA ASN A 333 19.42 -26.06 16.76
C ASN A 333 19.94 -26.35 15.33
N MET A 334 20.19 -25.32 14.52
CA MET A 334 20.69 -25.50 13.16
C MET A 334 22.16 -25.95 13.20
N PRO A 335 22.53 -27.07 12.55
CA PRO A 335 23.90 -27.58 12.55
C PRO A 335 24.94 -26.53 12.11
N ALA A 336 24.64 -25.77 11.05
CA ALA A 336 25.52 -24.71 10.56
C ALA A 336 25.76 -23.59 11.59
N ASN A 337 24.78 -23.29 12.44
CA ASN A 337 24.93 -22.28 13.49
C ASN A 337 25.73 -22.81 14.67
N ILE A 338 25.53 -24.07 15.04
CA ILE A 338 26.30 -24.76 16.08
C ILE A 338 27.78 -24.84 15.66
N GLU A 339 28.06 -25.26 14.43
CA GLU A 339 29.41 -25.32 13.89
C GLU A 339 30.07 -23.94 13.86
N LEU A 340 29.37 -22.91 13.34
CA LEU A 340 29.87 -21.55 13.33
C LEU A 340 30.16 -21.03 14.76
N LYS A 341 29.30 -21.37 15.73
CA LYS A 341 29.52 -21.00 17.13
C LYS A 341 30.75 -21.71 17.72
N MET A 342 30.94 -22.99 17.46
CA MET A 342 32.14 -23.72 17.89
C MET A 342 33.42 -23.09 17.33
N ILE A 343 33.41 -22.73 16.04
CA ILE A 343 34.54 -22.04 15.40
C ILE A 343 34.79 -20.69 16.08
N TYR A 344 33.72 -19.91 16.30
CA TYR A 344 33.81 -18.62 16.99
C TYR A 344 34.42 -18.75 18.40
N ASP A 345 33.92 -19.70 19.21
CA ASP A 345 34.41 -19.94 20.57
C ASP A 345 35.87 -20.39 20.57
N TYR A 346 36.30 -21.19 19.60
CA TYR A 346 37.68 -21.59 19.45
C TYR A 346 38.60 -20.36 19.25
N TYR A 347 38.26 -19.47 18.33
CA TYR A 347 39.07 -18.28 18.06
C TYR A 347 39.07 -17.28 19.22
N ILE A 348 37.95 -17.11 19.92
CA ILE A 348 37.88 -16.19 21.07
C ILE A 348 38.68 -16.72 22.27
N ASN A 349 38.62 -18.03 22.54
CA ASN A 349 39.25 -18.61 23.73
C ASN A 349 40.70 -19.03 23.51
N PHE A 350 41.07 -19.45 22.29
CA PHE A 350 42.38 -20.05 21.99
C PHE A 350 43.13 -19.34 20.86
N GLY A 351 42.53 -18.36 20.19
CA GLY A 351 43.15 -17.64 19.07
C GLY A 351 44.12 -16.52 19.46
N LYS A 352 44.73 -16.59 20.65
CA LYS A 352 45.79 -15.66 21.08
C LYS A 352 47.18 -16.26 20.89
#